data_AF-A0A2X1MRI9-F1
#
_entry.id   AF-A0A2X1MRI9-F1
#
_cell.length_a   1.000
_cell.length_b   1.000
_cell.length_c   1.000
_cell.angle_alpha   90.00
_cell.angle_beta   90.00
_cell.angle_gamma   90.00
#
_symmetry.space_group_name_H-M   'P 1'
#
loop_
_entity.id
_entity.type
_entity.pdbx_description
1 polymer ?
#
loop_
_entity_poly.entity_id
_entity_poly.type
_entity_poly.pdbx_seq_one_letter_code
_entity_poly.pdbx_strand_id
1 'polypeptide(L)' 'MSESLSWMQTGDTLALSGELDQDVLLPLWEMREEAVKGITCIDLSRVSRVDTGGLALLLHLIDLAKKQGNNVTLQG' A
#
# COMPACT_ATOMS: atom_id res chain seq x y z
N MET A 1 -8.38 14.87 -14.19
CA MET A 1 -8.47 14.98 -12.72
C MET A 1 -7.73 13.77 -12.20
N SER A 2 -6.57 13.96 -11.58
CA SER A 2 -5.73 12.86 -11.11
C SER A 2 -6.50 12.08 -10.04
N GLU A 3 -6.58 10.76 -10.16
CA GLU A 3 -7.27 9.97 -9.15
C GLU A 3 -6.38 9.84 -7.93
N SER A 4 -6.72 10.54 -6.85
CA SER A 4 -5.96 10.52 -5.61
C SER A 4 -5.88 9.10 -5.05
N LEU A 5 -4.68 8.69 -4.64
CA LEU A 5 -4.47 7.44 -3.92
C LEU A 5 -5.36 7.39 -2.68
N SER A 6 -6.19 6.36 -2.60
CA SER A 6 -7.01 6.06 -1.44
C SER A 6 -6.61 4.72 -0.86
N TRP A 7 -6.47 4.64 0.45
CA TRP A 7 -6.18 3.40 1.15
C TRP A 7 -7.10 3.21 2.34
N MET A 8 -7.44 1.96 2.62
CA MET A 8 -8.26 1.59 3.76
C MET A 8 -7.76 0.28 4.35
N GLN A 9 -7.49 0.27 5.64
CA GLN A 9 -7.15 -0.95 6.37
C GLN A 9 -8.44 -1.61 6.85
N THR A 10 -8.72 -2.81 6.35
CA THR A 10 -9.83 -3.66 6.78
C THR A 10 -9.27 -4.89 7.49
N GLY A 11 -9.20 -4.82 8.82
CA GLY A 11 -8.56 -5.87 9.63
C GLY A 11 -7.10 -6.07 9.22
N ASP A 12 -6.78 -7.25 8.71
CA ASP A 12 -5.44 -7.65 8.28
C ASP A 12 -5.15 -7.30 6.81
N THR A 13 -6.08 -6.64 6.10
CA THR A 13 -5.94 -6.32 4.67
C THR A 13 -5.86 -4.82 4.42
N LEU A 14 -4.82 -4.37 3.73
CA LEU A 14 -4.67 -3.00 3.25
C LEU A 14 -5.20 -2.90 1.82
N ALA A 15 -6.39 -2.32 1.64
CA ALA A 15 -6.95 -2.07 0.32
C ALA A 15 -6.45 -0.75 -0.24
N LEU A 16 -5.83 -0.79 -1.42
CA LEU A 16 -5.34 0.36 -2.18
C LEU A 16 -6.25 0.60 -3.38
N SER A 17 -6.53 1.86 -3.69
CA SER A 17 -7.42 2.27 -4.78
C SER A 17 -6.93 3.55 -5.44
N GLY A 18 -7.10 3.65 -6.76
CA GLY A 18 -6.65 4.80 -7.54
C GLY A 18 -5.25 4.61 -8.14
N GLU A 19 -4.44 5.67 -8.16
CA GLU A 19 -3.12 5.66 -8.79
C GLU A 19 -2.00 5.64 -7.75
N LEU A 20 -1.04 4.74 -7.89
CA LEU A 20 0.20 4.73 -7.12
C LEU A 20 1.27 5.58 -7.85
N ASP A 21 1.03 6.89 -7.88
CA ASP A 21 1.90 7.90 -8.51
C ASP A 21 2.66 8.73 -7.45
N GLN A 22 3.88 9.17 -7.79
CA GLN A 22 4.77 9.90 -6.89
C GLN A 22 4.12 11.12 -6.21
N ASP A 23 3.18 11.78 -6.89
CA ASP A 23 2.46 12.96 -6.36
C ASP A 23 1.51 12.60 -5.20
N VAL A 24 0.98 11.37 -5.21
CA VAL A 24 -0.06 10.89 -4.27
C VAL A 24 0.45 9.83 -3.28
N LEU A 25 1.69 9.37 -3.41
CA LEU A 25 2.31 8.39 -2.49
C LEU A 25 2.68 8.98 -1.13
N LEU A 26 2.98 10.29 -1.07
CA LEU A 26 3.53 10.92 0.13
C LEU A 26 2.73 10.65 1.41
N PRO A 27 1.40 10.82 1.44
CA PRO A 27 0.65 10.61 2.68
C PRO A 27 0.55 9.12 3.08
N LEU A 28 0.45 8.18 2.13
CA LEU A 28 0.54 6.74 2.46
C LEU A 28 1.96 6.38 2.93
N TRP A 29 3.00 6.98 2.35
CA TRP A 29 4.38 6.77 2.76
C TRP A 29 4.62 7.25 4.19
N GLU A 30 4.12 8.42 4.58
CA GLU A 30 4.24 8.91 5.96
C GLU A 30 3.50 8.00 6.94
N MET A 31 2.32 7.49 6.55
CA MET A 31 1.51 6.59 7.38
C MET A 31 1.88 5.11 7.23
N ARG A 32 2.92 4.75 6.48
CA ARG A 32 3.25 3.36 6.12
C ARG A 32 3.43 2.46 7.34
N GLU A 33 4.01 2.97 8.43
CA GLU A 33 4.24 2.19 9.64
C GLU A 33 2.93 1.81 10.33
N GLU A 34 1.95 2.69 10.33
CA GLU A 34 0.60 2.43 10.85
C GLU A 34 -0.20 1.58 9.87
N ALA A 35 -0.14 1.88 8.57
CA ALA A 35 -0.86 1.18 7.52
C ALA A 35 -0.45 -0.30 7.40
N VAL A 36 0.81 -0.64 7.69
CA VAL A 36 1.29 -2.04 7.66
C VAL A 36 1.18 -2.76 8.99
N LYS A 37 0.73 -2.07 10.04
CA LYS A 37 0.65 -2.65 11.37
C LYS A 37 -0.47 -3.68 11.41
N GLY A 38 -0.07 -4.95 11.57
CA GLY A 38 -1.01 -6.07 11.62
C GLY A 38 -1.60 -6.48 10.27
N ILE A 39 -1.11 -5.95 9.15
CA ILE A 39 -1.56 -6.41 7.83
C ILE A 39 -0.85 -7.70 7.43
N THR A 40 -1.55 -8.55 6.68
CA THR A 40 -1.06 -9.79 6.06
C THR A 40 -1.43 -9.86 4.58
N CYS A 41 -2.26 -8.94 4.10
CA CYS A 41 -2.63 -8.81 2.70
C CYS A 41 -2.63 -7.35 2.27
N ILE A 42 -2.20 -7.08 1.05
CA ILE A 42 -2.37 -5.79 0.36
C ILE A 42 -3.22 -6.06 -0.88
N ASP A 43 -4.41 -5.49 -0.92
CA ASP A 43 -5.33 -5.56 -2.05
C ASP A 43 -5.07 -4.39 -3.02
N LEU A 44 -4.74 -4.75 -4.26
CA LEU A 44 -4.46 -3.89 -5.39
C LEU A 44 -5.57 -3.97 -6.45
N SER A 45 -6.66 -4.68 -6.18
CA SER A 45 -7.75 -4.95 -7.14
C SER A 45 -8.39 -3.68 -7.70
N ARG A 46 -8.26 -2.56 -6.98
CA ARG A 46 -8.79 -1.24 -7.34
C ARG A 46 -7.71 -0.23 -7.73
N VAL A 47 -6.48 -0.68 -7.90
CA VAL A 47 -5.37 0.16 -8.36
C VAL A 47 -5.40 0.22 -9.88
N SER A 48 -5.53 1.43 -10.41
CA SER A 48 -5.62 1.69 -11.86
C SER A 48 -4.25 1.80 -12.50
N ARG A 49 -3.24 2.30 -11.76
CA ARG A 49 -1.90 2.58 -12.27
C ARG A 49 -0.84 2.45 -11.18
N VAL A 50 0.34 1.96 -11.56
CA VAL A 50 1.51 1.89 -10.67
C VAL A 50 2.74 2.42 -11.41
N ASP A 51 3.35 3.46 -10.86
CA ASP A 51 4.64 3.99 -11.34
C ASP A 51 5.80 3.42 -10.53
N THR A 52 7.04 3.77 -10.90
CA THR A 52 8.26 3.31 -10.22
C THR A 52 8.25 3.61 -8.72
N GLY A 53 7.74 4.78 -8.32
CA GLY A 53 7.57 5.14 -6.92
C GLY A 53 6.56 4.25 -6.19
N GLY A 54 5.45 3.91 -6.87
CA GLY A 54 4.42 3.04 -6.33
C GLY A 54 4.95 1.65 -6.02
N LEU A 55 5.73 1.08 -6.94
CA LEU A 55 6.38 -0.22 -6.75
C LEU A 55 7.35 -0.20 -5.56
N ALA A 56 8.13 0.88 -5.42
CA ALA A 56 9.06 1.05 -4.31
C ALA A 56 8.33 1.13 -2.95
N LEU A 57 7.21 1.85 -2.89
CA LEU A 57 6.34 1.90 -1.71
C LEU A 57 5.81 0.50 -1.38
N LEU A 58 5.27 -0.25 -2.35
CA LEU A 58 4.77 -1.61 -2.11
C LEU A 58 5.83 -2.54 -1.52
N LEU A 59 7.04 -2.51 -2.08
CA LEU A 59 8.19 -3.24 -1.54
C LEU A 59 8.51 -2.84 -0.09
N HIS A 60 8.46 -1.54 0.21
CA HIS A 60 8.67 -1.04 1.57
C HIS A 60 7.58 -1.48 2.54
N LEU A 61 6.32 -1.48 2.12
CA LEU A 61 5.20 -1.95 2.95
C LEU A 61 5.38 -3.43 3.29
N ILE A 62 5.76 -4.24 2.31
CA ILE A 62 6.03 -5.68 2.50
C ILE A 62 7.23 -5.89 3.41
N ASP A 63 8.32 -5.14 3.23
CA ASP A 63 9.51 -5.23 4.07
C ASP A 63 9.20 -4.85 5.53
N LEU A 64 8.45 -3.77 5.74
CA LEU A 64 8.03 -3.33 7.07
C LEU A 64 7.16 -4.37 7.77
N ALA A 65 6.16 -4.90 7.09
CA ALA A 65 5.32 -5.94 7.66
C ALA A 65 6.10 -7.22 7.97
N LYS A 66 7.02 -7.63 7.09
CA LYS A 66 7.93 -8.76 7.33
C LYS A 66 8.82 -8.53 8.55
N LYS A 67 9.34 -7.31 8.74
CA LYS A 67 10.08 -6.92 9.94
C LYS A 67 9.25 -6.99 11.21
N GLN A 68 7.93 -6.78 11.12
CA GLN A 68 6.99 -6.95 12.22
C GLN A 68 6.60 -8.42 12.48
N GLY A 69 7.07 -9.36 11.66
CA GLY A 69 6.73 -10.79 11.74
C GLY A 69 5.51 -11.19 10.91
N ASN A 70 4.95 -10.26 10.12
CA ASN A 70 3.79 -10.50 9.27
C ASN A 70 4.23 -10.84 7.85
N ASN A 71 3.78 -11.99 7.33
CA ASN A 71 4.01 -12.31 5.92
C ASN A 71 2.91 -11.68 5.06
N VAL A 72 3.28 -10.68 4.26
CA VAL A 72 2.33 -9.97 3.41
C VAL A 72 2.18 -10.66 2.06
N THR A 73 0.94 -10.82 1.65
CA THR A 73 0.54 -11.28 0.32
C THR A 73 -0.03 -10.12 -0.48
N LEU A 74 0.17 -10.13 -1.80
CA LEU A 74 -0.41 -9.17 -2.71
C LEU A 74 -1.60 -9.84 -3.40
N GLN A 75 -2.74 -9.18 -3.38
CA GLN A 75 -3.96 -9.60 -4.07
C GLN A 75 -4.34 -8.51 -5.08
N GLY A 76 -4.86 -8.87 -6.25
CA GLY A 76 -5.24 -7.93 -7.29
C GLY A 76 -6.03 -8.59 -8.41
#